data_AF-A0A1F4FVR3-F1
#
_entry.id   AF-A0A1F4FVR3-F1
#
_cell.length_a   1.000
_cell.length_b   1.000
_cell.length_c   1.000
_cell.angle_alpha   90.00
_cell.angle_beta   90.00
_cell.angle_gamma   90.00
#
_symmetry.space_group_name_H-M   'P 1'
#
loop_
_entity.id
_entity.type
_entity.pdbx_description
1 polymer ?
#
loop_
_entity_poly.entity_id
_entity_poly.type
_entity_poly.pdbx_seq_one_letter_code
_entity_poly.pdbx_strand_id
1 'polypeptide(L)'
;MRLYDVESDARRVFDVIAGGGIAVVPMHVGYAIVGGTSGAIRTIFAAKRRQPSKLNAITGSPQLHRDMHLVDERAHRVVDAITRQYDLPLGAVAPCRLDHPMLENLDADVLEQTLSEGTIAMLLGGGPFLEVLGRLSWENDLAVVGSSANISLQGTKYRVEDIEPECLPSPTSLSITA
;
A
#
# COMPACT_ATOMS: atom_id res chain seq x y z
N MET A 1 -3.34 28.01 -4.46
CA MET A 1 -4.39 27.03 -4.80
C MET A 1 -3.70 25.69 -4.95
N ARG A 2 -3.94 24.70 -4.07
CA ARG A 2 -3.53 23.31 -4.38
C ARG A 2 -4.58 22.77 -5.33
N LEU A 3 -4.15 22.27 -6.49
CA LEU A 3 -5.04 21.75 -7.53
C LEU A 3 -5.79 20.50 -7.05
N TYR A 4 -5.24 19.78 -6.06
CA TYR A 4 -5.76 18.53 -5.51
C TYR A 4 -5.86 18.59 -3.98
N ASP A 5 -6.93 18.01 -3.42
CA ASP A 5 -7.15 17.86 -1.97
C ASP A 5 -6.71 16.48 -1.49
N VAL A 6 -5.40 16.27 -1.45
CA VAL A 6 -4.77 14.98 -1.14
C VAL A 6 -5.21 14.40 0.21
N GLU A 7 -5.40 15.25 1.23
CA GLU A 7 -5.82 14.80 2.57
C GLU A 7 -7.23 14.24 2.55
N SER A 8 -8.18 14.98 1.98
CA SER A 8 -9.56 14.51 1.85
C SER A 8 -9.67 13.29 0.94
N ASP A 9 -8.89 13.23 -0.14
CA ASP A 9 -8.90 12.11 -1.08
C ASP A 9 -8.35 10.83 -0.44
N ALA A 10 -7.21 10.93 0.26
CA ALA A 10 -6.62 9.82 0.99
C ALA A 10 -7.53 9.35 2.13
N ARG A 11 -8.24 10.26 2.82
CA ARG A 11 -9.25 9.90 3.82
C ARG A 11 -10.38 9.08 3.21
N ARG A 12 -10.94 9.52 2.08
CA ARG A 12 -12.01 8.77 1.39
C ARG A 12 -11.57 7.38 0.98
N VAL A 13 -10.34 7.23 0.49
CA VAL A 13 -9.76 5.91 0.18
C VAL A 13 -9.57 5.08 1.44
N PHE A 14 -9.05 5.66 2.51
CA PHE A 14 -8.88 4.97 3.79
C PHE A 14 -10.23 4.45 4.31
N ASP A 15 -11.29 5.25 4.25
CA ASP A 15 -12.62 4.85 4.69
C ASP A 15 -13.18 3.68 3.85
N VAL A 16 -12.90 3.65 2.54
CA VAL A 16 -13.24 2.50 1.67
C VAL A 16 -12.50 1.23 2.11
N ILE A 17 -11.20 1.34 2.39
CA ILE A 17 -10.38 0.20 2.83
C ILE A 17 -10.84 -0.28 4.21
N ALA A 18 -11.12 0.63 5.13
CA ALA A 18 -11.66 0.33 6.46
C ALA A 18 -13.04 -0.34 6.39
N GLY A 19 -13.85 -0.01 5.39
CA GLY A 19 -15.10 -0.70 5.06
C GLY A 19 -14.93 -2.05 4.37
N GLY A 20 -13.70 -2.53 4.17
CA GLY A 20 -13.39 -3.81 3.51
C GLY A 20 -13.38 -3.76 1.98
N GLY A 21 -13.37 -2.56 1.39
CA GLY A 21 -13.31 -2.34 -0.05
C GLY A 21 -11.89 -2.36 -0.64
N ILE A 22 -11.82 -2.08 -1.94
CA ILE A 22 -10.57 -1.90 -2.70
C ILE A 22 -10.55 -0.52 -3.36
N ALA A 23 -9.36 0.02 -3.60
CA ALA A 23 -9.18 1.28 -4.32
C ALA A 23 -7.98 1.20 -5.27
N VAL A 24 -8.04 1.96 -6.37
CA VAL A 24 -6.89 2.25 -7.22
C VAL A 24 -6.39 3.65 -6.88
N VAL A 25 -5.10 3.77 -6.58
CA VAL A 25 -4.49 4.99 -6.02
C VAL A 25 -3.25 5.40 -6.80
N PRO A 26 -3.00 6.71 -6.98
CA PRO A 26 -1.80 7.20 -7.63
C PRO A 26 -0.56 7.10 -6.73
N MET A 27 0.59 6.89 -7.35
CA MET A 27 1.91 6.93 -6.72
C MET A 27 2.96 7.50 -7.70
N HIS A 28 4.12 7.94 -7.19
CA HIS A 28 5.22 8.43 -8.06
C HIS A 28 5.67 7.42 -9.12
N VAL A 29 5.47 6.13 -8.86
CA VAL A 29 5.83 5.02 -9.77
C VAL A 29 4.61 4.37 -10.45
N GLY A 30 3.53 5.13 -10.65
CA GLY A 30 2.34 4.72 -11.41
C GLY A 30 1.08 4.62 -10.57
N TYR A 31 0.30 3.55 -10.73
CA TYR A 31 -0.89 3.27 -9.91
C TYR A 31 -0.74 1.98 -9.12
N ALA A 32 -1.35 1.95 -7.93
CA ALA A 32 -1.47 0.76 -7.09
C ALA A 32 -2.94 0.41 -6.87
N ILE A 33 -3.23 -0.88 -6.69
CA ILE A 33 -4.51 -1.38 -6.20
C ILE A 33 -4.30 -1.84 -4.75
N VAL A 34 -5.13 -1.32 -3.84
CA VAL A 34 -4.97 -1.47 -2.39
C VAL A 34 -6.25 -1.97 -1.73
N GLY A 35 -6.10 -2.67 -0.60
CA GLY A 35 -7.17 -3.18 0.26
C GLY A 35 -6.59 -3.60 1.62
N GLY A 36 -7.41 -4.18 2.51
CA GLY A 36 -6.95 -4.57 3.85
C GLY A 36 -7.57 -5.84 4.44
N THR A 37 -8.60 -6.42 3.81
CA THR A 37 -9.31 -7.61 4.28
C THR A 37 -9.14 -8.79 3.34
N SER A 38 -9.42 -10.00 3.80
CA SER A 38 -9.38 -11.21 2.95
C SER A 38 -10.21 -11.06 1.68
N GLY A 39 -11.41 -10.46 1.78
CA GLY A 39 -12.30 -10.24 0.65
C GLY A 39 -11.69 -9.30 -0.39
N ALA A 40 -11.12 -8.19 0.08
CA ALA A 40 -10.43 -7.23 -0.75
C ALA A 40 -9.22 -7.85 -1.46
N ILE A 41 -8.36 -8.55 -0.71
CA ILE A 41 -7.14 -9.16 -1.27
C ILE A 41 -7.47 -10.28 -2.27
N ARG A 42 -8.47 -11.12 -2.00
CA ARG A 42 -8.95 -12.11 -2.99
C ARG A 42 -9.43 -11.46 -4.27
N THR A 43 -10.14 -10.33 -4.16
CA THR A 43 -10.63 -9.57 -5.32
C THR A 43 -9.47 -9.05 -6.15
N ILE A 44 -8.46 -8.45 -5.50
CA ILE A 44 -7.23 -7.97 -6.15
C ILE A 44 -6.49 -9.13 -6.84
N PHE A 45 -6.36 -10.28 -6.19
CA PHE A 45 -5.64 -11.43 -6.75
C PHE A 45 -6.36 -12.02 -7.96
N ALA A 46 -7.69 -12.11 -7.91
CA ALA A 46 -8.52 -12.54 -9.03
C ALA A 46 -8.38 -11.59 -10.22
N ALA A 47 -8.54 -10.28 -9.99
CA ALA A 47 -8.37 -9.23 -11.00
C ALA A 47 -7.00 -9.31 -11.70
N LYS A 48 -5.94 -9.48 -10.92
CA LYS A 48 -4.55 -9.49 -11.41
C LYS A 48 -4.09 -10.82 -11.98
N ARG A 49 -4.93 -11.86 -11.95
CA ARG A 49 -4.59 -13.25 -12.32
C ARG A 49 -3.32 -13.70 -11.59
N ARG A 50 -3.23 -13.37 -10.30
CA ARG A 50 -2.02 -13.51 -9.49
C ARG A 50 -1.90 -14.93 -8.94
N GLN A 51 -0.67 -15.44 -8.83
CA GLN A 51 -0.41 -16.71 -8.15
C GLN A 51 -0.54 -16.53 -6.62
N PRO A 52 -1.09 -17.52 -5.89
CA PRO A 52 -1.27 -17.43 -4.43
C PRO A 52 0.03 -17.17 -3.65
N SER A 53 1.18 -17.60 -4.16
CA SER A 53 2.50 -17.46 -3.51
C SER A 53 3.08 -16.04 -3.55
N LYS A 54 2.42 -15.08 -4.21
CA LYS A 54 2.97 -13.73 -4.42
C LYS A 54 2.58 -12.78 -3.29
N LEU A 55 3.55 -12.50 -2.42
CA LEU A 55 3.44 -11.56 -1.31
C LEU A 55 3.10 -10.12 -1.73
N ASN A 56 2.40 -9.39 -0.87
CA ASN A 56 2.06 -7.99 -1.00
C ASN A 56 2.99 -7.11 -0.14
N ALA A 57 3.00 -5.82 -0.43
CA ALA A 57 3.65 -4.81 0.41
C ALA A 57 2.60 -3.98 1.14
N ILE A 58 3.00 -3.43 2.29
CA ILE A 58 2.22 -2.45 3.03
C ILE A 58 2.58 -1.05 2.53
N THR A 59 1.57 -0.19 2.36
CA THR A 59 1.76 1.24 2.16
C THR A 59 2.34 1.85 3.44
N GLY A 60 3.57 2.35 3.34
CA GLY A 60 4.34 2.84 4.47
C GLY A 60 4.21 4.33 4.72
N SER A 61 4.54 4.70 5.96
CA SER A 61 4.88 6.07 6.37
C SER A 61 6.19 6.05 7.17
N PRO A 62 6.88 7.19 7.34
CA PRO A 62 8.04 7.26 8.21
C PRO A 62 7.77 6.78 9.64
N GLN A 63 6.57 7.03 10.16
CA GLN A 63 6.13 6.59 11.47
C GLN A 63 5.99 5.06 11.50
N LEU A 64 5.25 4.48 10.55
CA LEU A 64 5.08 3.04 10.46
C LEU A 64 6.41 2.31 10.28
N HIS A 65 7.31 2.86 9.45
CA HIS A 65 8.62 2.26 9.26
C HIS A 65 9.41 2.17 10.57
N ARG A 66 9.40 3.24 11.38
CA ARG A 66 10.11 3.26 12.68
C ARG A 66 9.45 2.40 13.74
N ASP A 67 8.13 2.30 13.69
CA ASP A 67 7.35 1.54 14.66
C ASP A 67 7.43 0.03 14.38
N MET A 68 7.32 -0.36 13.10
CA MET A 68 7.19 -1.75 12.67
C MET A 68 8.51 -2.42 12.29
N HIS A 69 9.41 -1.76 11.54
CA HIS A 69 10.66 -2.38 11.08
C HIS A 69 11.73 -2.35 12.18
N LEU A 70 12.33 -3.51 12.43
CA LEU A 70 13.44 -3.69 13.35
C LEU A 70 14.76 -3.52 12.60
N VAL A 71 15.22 -2.26 12.49
CA VAL A 71 16.46 -1.91 11.80
C VAL A 71 17.33 -0.98 12.64
N ASP A 72 18.62 -0.88 12.30
CA ASP A 72 19.54 0.01 13.00
C ASP A 72 19.41 1.48 12.53
N GLU A 73 20.09 2.38 13.24
CA GLU A 73 20.09 3.81 12.92
C GLU A 73 20.65 4.10 11.52
N ARG A 74 21.61 3.30 11.04
CA ARG A 74 22.15 3.45 9.70
C ARG A 74 21.08 3.18 8.64
N ALA A 75 20.34 2.10 8.77
CA ALA A 75 19.24 1.76 7.87
C ALA A 75 18.15 2.83 7.88
N HIS A 76 17.75 3.32 9.06
CA HIS A 76 16.81 4.43 9.15
C HIS A 76 17.31 5.68 8.42
N ARG A 77 18.59 6.03 8.55
CA ARG A 77 19.17 7.17 7.83
C ARG A 77 19.21 6.97 6.31
N VAL A 78 19.44 5.75 5.84
CA VAL A 78 19.38 5.43 4.40
C VAL A 78 17.97 5.60 3.87
N VAL A 79 16.96 5.07 4.58
CA VAL A 79 15.56 5.22 4.21
C VAL A 79 15.14 6.69 4.21
N ASP A 80 15.51 7.45 5.24
CA ASP A 80 15.22 8.89 5.34
C ASP A 80 15.87 9.70 4.22
N ALA A 81 17.15 9.43 3.92
CA ALA A 81 17.85 10.09 2.82
C ALA A 81 17.13 9.86 1.49
N ILE A 82 16.83 8.60 1.16
CA ILE A 82 16.17 8.27 -0.11
C ILE A 82 14.76 8.87 -0.18
N THR A 83 13.95 8.66 0.86
CA THR A 83 12.51 8.96 0.80
C THR A 83 12.16 10.41 1.11
N ARG A 84 12.95 11.10 1.93
CA ARG A 84 12.65 12.48 2.36
C ARG A 84 13.62 13.52 1.83
N GLN A 85 14.90 13.19 1.71
CA GLN A 85 15.91 14.15 1.22
C GLN A 85 15.99 14.16 -0.31
N TYR A 86 15.91 12.98 -0.92
CA TYR A 86 15.88 12.83 -2.38
C TYR A 86 14.47 12.74 -2.97
N ASP A 87 13.43 12.60 -2.13
CA ASP A 87 12.02 12.49 -2.56
C ASP A 87 11.80 11.33 -3.55
N LEU A 88 12.44 10.18 -3.28
CA LEU A 88 12.37 8.99 -4.12
C LEU A 88 11.62 7.85 -3.42
N PRO A 89 10.82 7.07 -4.17
CA PRO A 89 10.17 5.89 -3.62
C PRO A 89 11.18 4.78 -3.32
N LEU A 90 10.94 4.07 -2.22
CA LEU A 90 11.77 2.94 -1.78
C LEU A 90 10.89 1.79 -1.29
N GLY A 91 11.06 0.61 -1.89
CA GLY A 91 10.60 -0.64 -1.30
C GLY A 91 11.63 -1.12 -0.26
N ALA A 92 11.25 -1.15 1.01
CA ALA A 92 12.08 -1.64 2.10
C ALA A 92 11.54 -2.98 2.59
N VAL A 93 12.42 -3.99 2.69
CA VAL A 93 12.12 -5.28 3.31
C VAL A 93 12.99 -5.43 4.54
N ALA A 94 12.40 -5.68 5.70
CA ALA A 94 13.13 -5.79 6.95
C ALA A 94 12.41 -6.72 7.95
N PRO A 95 13.13 -7.28 8.94
CA PRO A 95 12.51 -7.88 10.10
C PRO A 95 11.52 -6.92 10.75
N CYS A 96 10.42 -7.45 11.28
CA CYS A 96 9.34 -6.65 11.84
C CYS A 96 8.98 -7.06 13.27
N ARG A 97 8.27 -6.17 13.95
CA ARG A 97 7.62 -6.45 15.22
C ARG A 97 6.39 -7.31 15.00
N LEU A 98 6.53 -8.61 15.26
CA LEU A 98 5.45 -9.58 15.05
C LEU A 98 4.24 -9.38 15.98
N ASP A 99 4.43 -8.67 17.09
CA ASP A 99 3.42 -8.29 18.07
C ASP A 99 2.80 -6.90 17.80
N HIS A 100 3.05 -6.32 16.63
CA HIS A 100 2.48 -5.02 16.29
C HIS A 100 0.97 -5.13 16.06
N PRO A 101 0.12 -4.25 16.64
CA PRO A 101 -1.34 -4.35 16.54
C PRO A 101 -1.86 -4.42 15.09
N MET A 102 -1.27 -3.63 14.18
CA MET A 102 -1.54 -3.74 12.74
C MET A 102 -1.43 -5.16 12.16
N LEU A 103 -0.45 -5.98 12.58
CA LEU A 103 -0.33 -7.37 12.11
C LEU A 103 -1.33 -8.29 12.80
N GLU A 104 -1.63 -8.05 14.09
CA GLU A 104 -2.66 -8.79 14.83
C GLU A 104 -4.07 -8.58 14.27
N ASN A 105 -4.33 -7.39 13.72
CA ASN A 105 -5.61 -7.02 13.12
C ASN A 105 -5.81 -7.58 11.70
N LEU A 106 -4.78 -8.15 11.07
CA LEU A 106 -4.89 -8.73 9.74
C LEU A 106 -5.63 -10.07 9.80
N ASP A 107 -6.49 -10.30 8.81
CA ASP A 107 -7.02 -11.64 8.55
C ASP A 107 -5.85 -12.61 8.27
N ALA A 108 -5.94 -13.85 8.74
CA ALA A 108 -4.84 -14.82 8.69
C ALA A 108 -4.30 -15.05 7.27
N ASP A 109 -5.17 -15.11 6.25
CA ASP A 109 -4.77 -15.29 4.85
C ASP A 109 -4.09 -14.04 4.27
N VAL A 110 -4.44 -12.84 4.75
CA VAL A 110 -3.76 -11.60 4.38
C VAL A 110 -2.40 -11.52 5.05
N LEU A 111 -2.28 -11.94 6.31
CA LEU A 111 -1.01 -12.01 7.02
C LEU A 111 -0.03 -12.97 6.32
N GLU A 112 -0.47 -14.17 5.94
CA GLU A 112 0.32 -15.13 5.16
C GLU A 112 0.81 -14.58 3.82
N GLN A 113 0.07 -13.63 3.24
CA GLN A 113 0.41 -12.97 1.99
C GLN A 113 1.19 -11.66 2.18
N THR A 114 1.53 -11.28 3.40
CA THR A 114 2.21 -10.02 3.72
C THR A 114 3.51 -10.24 4.48
N LEU A 115 3.52 -11.23 5.38
CA LEU A 115 4.66 -11.62 6.20
C LEU A 115 5.41 -12.79 5.54
N SER A 116 6.73 -12.70 5.47
CA SER A 116 7.59 -13.79 5.01
C SER A 116 8.82 -13.90 5.88
N GLU A 117 9.00 -15.05 6.53
CA GLU A 117 10.18 -15.35 7.35
C GLU A 117 10.47 -14.25 8.40
N GLY A 118 9.43 -13.69 9.02
CA GLY A 118 9.56 -12.62 10.02
C GLY A 118 9.81 -11.22 9.44
N THR A 119 9.79 -11.09 8.11
CA THR A 119 10.00 -9.82 7.40
C THR A 119 8.72 -9.36 6.69
N ILE A 120 8.57 -8.04 6.57
CA ILE A 120 7.51 -7.45 5.73
C ILE A 120 8.14 -6.54 4.68
N ALA A 121 7.45 -6.37 3.56
CA ALA A 121 7.76 -5.37 2.56
C ALA A 121 6.92 -4.11 2.78
N MET A 122 7.55 -2.95 2.73
CA MET A 122 6.89 -1.65 2.86
C MET A 122 7.30 -0.71 1.73
N LEU A 123 6.33 -0.06 1.09
CA LEU A 123 6.60 1.00 0.11
C LEU A 123 6.58 2.36 0.82
N LEU A 124 7.70 3.08 0.78
CA LEU A 124 7.89 4.40 1.37
C LEU A 124 8.20 5.43 0.28
N GLY A 125 7.97 6.72 0.53
CA GLY A 125 8.28 7.79 -0.42
C GLY A 125 7.49 7.70 -1.73
N GLY A 126 6.29 7.10 -1.70
CA GLY A 126 5.46 6.88 -2.89
C GLY A 126 4.75 8.14 -3.43
N GLY A 127 5.08 9.31 -2.88
CA GLY A 127 4.44 10.59 -3.18
C GLY A 127 3.39 11.01 -2.14
N PRO A 128 2.90 12.26 -2.22
CA PRO A 128 2.09 12.88 -1.17
C PRO A 128 0.82 12.09 -0.79
N PHE A 129 0.17 11.47 -1.78
CA PHE A 129 -1.03 10.66 -1.54
C PHE A 129 -0.73 9.41 -0.70
N LEU A 130 0.29 8.65 -1.07
CA LEU A 130 0.68 7.45 -0.33
C LEU A 130 1.23 7.79 1.06
N GLU A 131 1.91 8.92 1.23
CA GLU A 131 2.37 9.35 2.56
C GLU A 131 1.19 9.60 3.51
N VAL A 132 0.15 10.31 3.05
CA VAL A 132 -1.06 10.52 3.85
C VAL A 132 -1.74 9.18 4.13
N LEU A 133 -1.95 8.35 3.12
CA LEU A 133 -2.59 7.05 3.29
C LEU A 133 -1.81 6.12 4.24
N GLY A 134 -0.49 6.10 4.16
CA GLY A 134 0.38 5.35 5.06
C GLY A 134 0.41 5.90 6.48
N ARG A 135 0.20 7.22 6.66
CA ARG A 135 -0.01 7.82 7.97
C ARG A 135 -1.36 7.40 8.57
N LEU A 136 -2.43 7.41 7.78
CA LEU A 136 -3.76 6.94 8.22
C LEU A 136 -3.73 5.45 8.60
N SER A 137 -3.06 4.63 7.80
CA SER A 137 -2.77 3.21 8.08
C SER A 137 -2.15 3.04 9.47
N TRP A 138 -1.08 3.78 9.77
CA TRP A 138 -0.39 3.75 11.06
C TRP A 138 -1.25 4.26 12.23
N GLU A 139 -1.92 5.42 12.07
CA GLU A 139 -2.74 6.03 13.13
C GLU A 139 -3.92 5.16 13.59
N ASN A 140 -4.32 4.16 12.79
CA ASN A 140 -5.51 3.34 13.03
C ASN A 140 -5.21 1.84 13.12
N ASP A 141 -3.93 1.45 13.14
CA ASP A 141 -3.51 0.04 13.14
C ASP A 141 -4.20 -0.81 12.06
N LEU A 142 -4.40 -0.22 10.88
CA LEU A 142 -5.09 -0.83 9.76
C LEU A 142 -4.15 -0.91 8.56
N ALA A 143 -3.69 -2.12 8.25
CA ALA A 143 -2.77 -2.34 7.16
C ALA A 143 -3.41 -2.02 5.80
N VAL A 144 -2.85 -1.02 5.11
CA VAL A 144 -3.12 -0.80 3.68
C VAL A 144 -2.17 -1.67 2.88
N VAL A 145 -2.68 -2.80 2.39
CA VAL A 145 -1.92 -3.79 1.63
C VAL A 145 -2.19 -3.62 0.15
N GLY A 146 -1.16 -3.69 -0.68
CA GLY A 146 -1.35 -3.51 -2.12
C GLY A 146 -0.20 -3.93 -3.00
N SER A 147 -0.42 -3.73 -4.28
CA SER A 147 0.59 -3.87 -5.33
C SER A 147 0.22 -2.99 -6.53
N SER A 148 1.08 -2.92 -7.54
CA SER A 148 0.82 -2.12 -8.75
C SER A 148 -0.54 -2.45 -9.42
N ALA A 149 -1.25 -1.48 -9.97
CA ALA A 149 -2.56 -1.68 -10.59
C ALA A 149 -2.38 -2.15 -12.06
N ASN A 150 -2.03 -3.42 -12.23
CA ASN A 150 -1.88 -4.06 -13.53
C ASN A 150 -2.05 -5.58 -13.45
N ILE A 151 -2.44 -6.21 -14.56
CA ILE A 151 -2.35 -7.66 -14.69
C ILE A 151 -0.89 -8.12 -14.52
N SER A 152 -0.69 -9.24 -13.83
CA SER A 152 0.65 -9.77 -13.53
C SER A 152 1.55 -9.85 -14.78
N LEU A 153 2.79 -9.38 -14.65
CA LEU A 153 3.82 -9.34 -15.71
C LEU A 153 3.55 -8.40 -16.91
N GLN A 154 2.57 -7.49 -16.81
CA GLN A 154 2.24 -6.50 -17.88
C GLN A 154 2.81 -5.08 -17.64
N GLY A 155 3.68 -4.93 -16.65
CA GLY A 155 4.29 -3.64 -16.27
C GLY A 155 3.31 -2.67 -15.57
N THR A 156 3.87 -1.72 -14.83
CA THR A 156 3.08 -0.72 -14.09
C THR A 156 2.47 0.32 -15.04
N LYS A 157 1.23 0.74 -14.76
CA LYS A 157 0.51 1.76 -15.52
C LYS A 157 0.68 3.14 -14.89
N TYR A 158 0.79 4.16 -15.72
CA TYR A 158 1.02 5.55 -15.31
C TYR A 158 -0.18 6.47 -15.59
N ARG A 159 -1.20 5.96 -16.29
CA ARG A 159 -2.46 6.63 -16.55
C ARG A 159 -3.59 5.69 -16.15
N VAL A 160 -4.68 6.23 -15.62
CA VAL A 160 -5.83 5.39 -15.23
C VAL A 160 -6.42 4.70 -16.46
N GLU A 161 -6.49 5.40 -17.59
CA GLU A 161 -6.99 4.85 -18.86
C GLU A 161 -6.21 3.61 -19.35
N ASP A 162 -4.96 3.43 -18.90
CA ASP A 162 -4.11 2.31 -19.30
C ASP A 162 -4.27 1.08 -18.37
N ILE A 163 -5.03 1.22 -17.28
CA ILE A 163 -5.28 0.12 -16.33
C ILE A 163 -6.28 -0.84 -16.93
N GLU A 164 -5.95 -2.13 -16.87
CA GLU A 164 -6.87 -3.16 -17.37
C GLU A 164 -8.21 -3.09 -16.62
N PRO A 165 -9.37 -3.14 -17.31
CA PRO A 165 -10.68 -2.97 -16.69
C PRO A 165 -10.94 -3.92 -15.52
N GLU A 166 -10.37 -5.12 -15.55
CA GLU A 166 -10.47 -6.09 -14.46
C GLU A 166 -9.80 -5.62 -13.16
N CYS A 167 -8.80 -4.75 -13.25
CA CYS A 167 -8.11 -4.15 -12.12
C CYS A 167 -8.75 -2.85 -11.64
N LEU A 168 -9.74 -2.32 -12.35
CA LEU A 168 -10.49 -1.16 -11.90
C LEU A 168 -11.59 -1.60 -10.93
N PRO A 169 -11.81 -0.87 -9.81
CA PRO A 169 -12.95 -1.10 -8.96
C PRO A 169 -14.25 -0.95 -9.77
N SER A 170 -15.29 -1.72 -9.44
CA SER A 170 -16.60 -1.50 -10.06
C SER A 170 -17.10 -0.07 -9.78
N PRO A 171 -17.99 0.52 -10.59
CA PRO A 171 -18.46 1.90 -10.40
C PRO A 171 -19.10 2.20 -9.04
N THR A 172 -19.45 1.16 -8.27
CA THR A 172 -19.96 1.23 -6.90
C THR A 172 -18.86 1.28 -5.82
N SER A 173 -17.61 1.09 -6.21
CA SER A 173 -16.40 1.25 -5.40
C SER A 173 -15.61 2.45 -5.94
N LEU A 174 -15.29 3.40 -5.07
CA LEU A 174 -14.68 4.68 -5.44
C LEU A 174 -13.38 4.49 -6.25
N SER A 175 -13.40 4.96 -7.50
CA SER A 175 -12.20 5.25 -8.28
C SER A 175 -11.91 6.74 -8.11
N ILE A 176 -10.79 7.10 -7.46
CA ILE A 176 -10.31 8.49 -7.45
C ILE A 176 -9.35 8.62 -8.63
N THR A 177 -9.88 9.08 -9.76
CA THR A 177 -9.08 9.51 -10.90
C THR A 177 -8.69 10.97 -10.71
N ALA A 178 -7.39 11.24 -10.69
CA ALA A 178 -6.83 12.60 -10.63
C ALA A 178 -6.90 13.32 -11.99
#